data_AF-A0A1F6MEU9-F1
#
_entry.id   AF-A0A1F6MEU9-F1
#
_cell.length_a   1.000
_cell.length_b   1.000
_cell.length_c   1.000
_cell.angle_alpha   90.00
_cell.angle_beta   90.00
_cell.angle_gamma   90.00
#
_symmetry.space_group_name_H-M   'P 1'
#
loop_
_entity.id
_entity.type
_entity.pdbx_description
1 polymer ?
#
loop_
_entity_poly.entity_id
_entity_poly.type
_entity_poly.pdbx_seq_one_letter_code
_entity_poly.pdbx_strand_id
1 'polypeptide(L)'
;MELVDVVLLIIIAGFGMFGLWFGFIHTLGSLIGTLAGAYIASRYYEPMADWIVGITGWADNTARVIMFIIAFIVINRLVGFGFWVVDKVASILTHLPFIKGLNRFFGLLLGLVEGILTIGLIIYFVERFPLSSWVMERLADSSVAPFTVDVARVLIPLLPDALKLLRSTVDYVEGAVL
;
A
#
# COMPACT_ATOMS: atom_id res chain seq x y z
N MET A 1 -17.00 2.73 15.23
CA MET A 1 -15.80 2.13 14.62
C MET A 1 -16.24 0.85 13.99
N GLU A 2 -16.22 0.83 12.67
CA GLU A 2 -16.67 -0.33 11.91
C GLU A 2 -15.65 -1.45 11.99
N LEU A 3 -16.08 -2.69 11.70
CA LEU A 3 -15.17 -3.85 11.62
C LEU A 3 -14.00 -3.56 10.66
N VAL A 4 -14.26 -2.80 9.60
CA VAL A 4 -13.26 -2.37 8.61
C VAL A 4 -12.18 -1.52 9.25
N ASP A 5 -12.54 -0.51 10.07
CA ASP A 5 -11.56 0.34 10.76
C ASP A 5 -10.61 -0.50 11.62
N VAL A 6 -11.17 -1.48 12.35
CA VAL A 6 -10.39 -2.38 13.20
C VAL A 6 -9.41 -3.21 12.36
N VAL A 7 -9.86 -3.76 11.23
CA VAL A 7 -9.01 -4.52 10.31
C VAL A 7 -7.90 -3.63 9.73
N LEU A 8 -8.23 -2.42 9.28
CA LEU A 8 -7.23 -1.48 8.74
C LEU A 8 -6.19 -1.10 9.80
N LEU A 9 -6.63 -0.78 11.02
CA LEU A 9 -5.73 -0.46 12.13
C LEU A 9 -4.83 -1.64 12.53
N ILE A 10 -5.35 -2.87 12.52
CA ILE A 10 -4.55 -4.08 12.76
C ILE A 10 -3.47 -4.23 11.68
N ILE A 11 -3.80 -4.01 10.41
CA ILE A 11 -2.82 -4.10 9.32
C ILE A 11 -1.75 -3.02 9.49
N ILE A 12 -2.14 -1.76 9.73
CA ILE A 12 -1.20 -0.64 9.96
C ILE A 12 -0.29 -0.93 11.17
N ALA A 13 -0.87 -1.40 12.27
CA ALA A 13 -0.12 -1.81 13.45
C ALA A 13 0.85 -2.95 13.12
N GLY A 14 0.45 -3.90 12.28
CA GLY A 14 1.30 -4.97 11.76
C GLY A 14 2.55 -4.44 11.05
N PHE A 15 2.40 -3.44 10.18
CA PHE A 15 3.54 -2.77 9.54
C PHE A 15 4.43 -2.04 10.56
N GLY A 16 3.83 -1.33 11.53
CA GLY A 16 4.58 -0.71 12.63
C GLY A 16 5.37 -1.72 13.46
N MET A 17 4.78 -2.86 13.79
CA MET A 17 5.44 -3.93 14.53
C MET A 17 6.55 -4.60 13.70
N PHE A 18 6.34 -4.75 12.39
CA PHE A 18 7.39 -5.20 11.48
C PHE A 18 8.56 -4.23 11.48
N GLY A 19 8.30 -2.93 11.35
CA GLY A 19 9.33 -1.90 11.44
C GLY A 19 10.07 -1.89 12.78
N LEU A 20 9.35 -2.11 13.89
CA LEU A 20 9.97 -2.26 15.22
C LEU A 20 10.94 -3.45 15.29
N TRP A 21 10.59 -4.58 14.65
CA TRP A 21 11.40 -5.80 14.69
C TRP A 21 12.68 -5.64 13.87
N PHE A 22 12.54 -5.17 12.62
CA PHE A 22 13.65 -5.10 11.66
C PHE A 22 14.49 -3.83 11.82
N GLY A 23 13.90 -2.74 12.31
CA GLY A 23 14.58 -1.47 12.55
C GLY A 23 14.62 -0.54 11.34
N PHE A 24 15.06 0.69 11.60
CA PHE A 24 14.94 1.84 10.71
C PHE A 24 15.50 1.62 9.31
N ILE A 25 16.73 1.11 9.15
CA ILE A 25 17.38 0.96 7.84
C ILE A 25 16.58 0.01 6.95
N HIS A 26 16.15 -1.12 7.49
CA HIS A 26 15.32 -2.07 6.76
C HIS A 26 13.98 -1.46 6.37
N THR A 27 13.31 -0.77 7.29
CA THR A 27 12.02 -0.14 7.02
C THR A 27 12.14 1.00 6.01
N LEU A 28 13.25 1.73 5.99
CA LEU A 28 13.54 2.71 4.93
C LEU A 28 13.61 2.04 3.55
N GLY A 29 14.29 0.90 3.46
CA GLY A 29 14.35 0.10 2.24
C GLY A 29 12.97 -0.38 1.79
N SER A 30 12.13 -0.81 2.74
CA SER A 30 10.74 -1.21 2.49
C SER A 30 9.86 -0.04 2.05
N LEU A 31 10.06 1.15 2.62
CA LEU A 31 9.39 2.37 2.18
C LEU A 31 9.79 2.76 0.74
N ILE A 32 11.07 2.63 0.39
CA ILE A 32 11.53 2.80 -1.01
C ILE A 32 10.89 1.74 -1.91
N GLY A 33 10.76 0.51 -1.42
CA GLY A 33 10.03 -0.56 -2.09
C GLY A 33 8.55 -0.25 -2.31
N THR A 34 7.92 0.45 -1.37
CA THR A 34 6.54 0.95 -1.50
C THR A 34 6.45 1.98 -2.63
N LEU A 35 7.41 2.91 -2.74
CA LEU A 35 7.45 3.87 -3.85
C LEU A 35 7.66 3.19 -5.21
N ALA A 36 8.64 2.27 -5.28
CA ALA A 36 8.93 1.52 -6.50
C ALA A 36 7.76 0.60 -6.89
N GLY A 37 7.15 -0.07 -5.92
CA GLY A 37 5.96 -0.88 -6.08
C GLY A 37 4.80 -0.06 -6.62
N ALA A 38 4.51 1.10 -6.03
CA ALA A 38 3.47 2.00 -6.52
C ALA A 38 3.71 2.42 -7.97
N TYR A 39 4.94 2.84 -8.30
CA TYR A 39 5.31 3.27 -9.64
C TYR A 39 5.20 2.14 -10.67
N ILE A 40 5.79 0.98 -10.40
CA ILE A 40 5.86 -0.11 -11.37
C ILE A 40 4.51 -0.85 -11.43
N ALA A 41 3.90 -1.22 -10.30
CA ALA A 41 2.63 -1.95 -10.30
C ALA A 41 1.52 -1.17 -11.00
N SER A 42 1.44 0.15 -10.81
CA SER A 42 0.45 1.00 -11.47
C SER A 42 0.60 1.08 -13.00
N ARG A 43 1.72 0.64 -13.57
CA ARG A 43 1.96 0.59 -15.03
C ARG A 43 1.73 -0.79 -15.61
N TYR A 44 1.95 -1.84 -14.82
CA TYR A 44 1.88 -3.22 -15.29
C TYR A 44 0.61 -3.96 -14.86
N TYR A 45 -0.19 -3.42 -13.93
CA TYR A 45 -1.41 -4.07 -13.46
C TYR A 45 -2.39 -4.40 -14.59
N GLU A 46 -2.55 -3.52 -15.57
CA GLU A 46 -3.55 -3.65 -16.64
C GLU A 46 -3.19 -4.77 -17.63
N PRO A 47 -1.99 -4.81 -18.25
CA PRO A 47 -1.59 -5.94 -19.07
C PRO A 47 -1.62 -7.29 -18.32
N MET A 48 -1.28 -7.27 -17.03
CA MET A 48 -1.34 -8.46 -16.17
C MET A 48 -2.79 -8.89 -15.89
N ALA A 49 -3.71 -7.93 -15.74
CA ALA A 49 -5.12 -8.17 -15.53
C ALA A 49 -5.78 -8.73 -16.80
N ASP A 50 -5.53 -8.14 -17.96
CA ASP A 50 -6.06 -8.62 -19.23
C ASP A 50 -5.62 -10.06 -19.51
N TRP A 51 -4.36 -10.37 -19.22
CA TRP A 51 -3.82 -11.72 -19.35
C TRP A 51 -4.54 -12.72 -18.43
N ILE A 52 -4.76 -12.39 -17.15
CA ILE A 52 -5.44 -13.30 -16.23
C ILE A 52 -6.91 -13.46 -16.59
N VAL A 53 -7.60 -12.39 -17.01
CA VAL A 53 -8.99 -12.43 -17.47
C VAL A 53 -9.13 -13.35 -18.68
N GLY A 54 -8.20 -13.28 -19.63
CA GLY A 54 -8.19 -14.17 -20.81
C GLY A 54 -8.09 -15.66 -20.47
N ILE A 55 -7.55 -16.01 -19.31
CA ILE A 55 -7.40 -17.40 -18.85
C ILE A 55 -8.55 -17.82 -17.94
N THR A 56 -8.99 -16.95 -17.03
CA THR A 56 -9.91 -17.31 -15.94
C THR A 56 -11.35 -16.86 -16.17
N GLY A 57 -11.59 -15.88 -17.06
CA GLY A 57 -12.89 -15.23 -17.23
C GLY A 57 -13.34 -14.42 -16.01
N TRP A 58 -12.41 -13.98 -15.15
CA TRP A 58 -12.74 -13.16 -13.97
C TRP A 58 -13.34 -11.81 -14.35
N ALA A 59 -14.07 -11.21 -13.41
CA ALA A 59 -14.51 -9.82 -13.52
C ALA A 59 -13.30 -8.88 -13.65
N ASP A 60 -13.36 -7.97 -14.63
CA ASP A 60 -12.25 -7.11 -15.04
C ASP A 60 -11.67 -6.27 -13.88
N ASN A 61 -12.54 -5.57 -13.12
CA ASN A 61 -12.11 -4.79 -11.95
C ASN A 61 -11.42 -5.64 -10.88
N THR A 62 -11.96 -6.83 -10.60
CA THR A 62 -11.38 -7.76 -9.63
C THR A 62 -10.00 -8.22 -10.06
N ALA A 63 -9.82 -8.55 -11.34
CA ALA A 63 -8.52 -8.89 -11.89
C ALA A 63 -7.54 -7.72 -11.79
N ARG A 64 -7.96 -6.49 -12.14
CA ARG A 64 -7.11 -5.28 -12.05
C ARG A 64 -6.60 -5.01 -10.65
N VAL A 65 -7.48 -5.05 -9.65
CA VAL A 65 -7.10 -4.82 -8.25
C VAL A 65 -6.18 -5.94 -7.74
N ILE A 66 -6.53 -7.21 -7.98
CA ILE A 66 -5.72 -8.35 -7.52
C ILE A 66 -4.33 -8.30 -8.16
N MET A 67 -4.24 -8.07 -9.48
CA MET A 67 -2.96 -8.02 -10.17
C MET A 67 -2.13 -6.81 -9.74
N PHE A 68 -2.76 -5.66 -9.47
CA PHE A 68 -2.07 -4.54 -8.84
C PHE A 68 -1.49 -4.91 -7.48
N ILE A 69 -2.28 -5.50 -6.58
CA ILE A 69 -1.84 -5.90 -5.23
C ILE A 69 -0.69 -6.92 -5.32
N ILE A 70 -0.81 -7.93 -6.17
CA ILE A 70 0.23 -8.95 -6.36
C ILE A 70 1.51 -8.30 -6.88
N ALA A 71 1.45 -7.51 -7.96
CA ALA A 71 2.61 -6.84 -8.51
C ALA A 71 3.26 -5.92 -7.47
N PHE A 72 2.45 -5.13 -6.77
CA PHE A 72 2.90 -4.23 -5.73
C PHE A 72 3.65 -4.97 -4.62
N ILE A 73 3.08 -6.05 -4.07
CA ILE A 73 3.70 -6.85 -3.01
C ILE A 73 5.01 -7.48 -3.50
N VAL A 74 5.02 -8.07 -4.69
CA VAL A 74 6.23 -8.71 -5.25
C VAL A 74 7.35 -7.69 -5.41
N ILE A 75 7.06 -6.53 -6.00
CA ILE A 75 8.06 -5.48 -6.25
C ILE A 75 8.55 -4.89 -4.93
N ASN A 76 7.64 -4.58 -4.00
CA ASN A 76 8.00 -4.08 -2.69
C ASN A 76 8.93 -5.08 -1.97
N ARG A 77 8.61 -6.39 -2.01
CA ARG A 77 9.42 -7.43 -1.37
C ARG A 77 10.79 -7.60 -2.00
N LEU A 78 10.90 -7.49 -3.32
CA LEU A 78 12.19 -7.56 -4.03
C LEU A 78 13.10 -6.38 -3.66
N VAL A 79 12.55 -5.16 -3.60
CA VAL A 79 13.31 -3.98 -3.20
C VAL A 79 13.72 -4.05 -1.73
N GLY A 80 12.77 -4.39 -0.84
CA GLY A 80 13.06 -4.58 0.59
C GLY A 80 14.09 -5.68 0.85
N PHE A 81 14.08 -6.77 0.07
CA PHE A 81 15.10 -7.80 0.13
C PHE A 81 16.49 -7.27 -0.26
N GLY A 82 16.58 -6.47 -1.31
CA GLY A 82 17.83 -5.81 -1.71
C GLY A 82 18.43 -4.95 -0.58
N PHE A 83 17.60 -4.14 0.09
CA PHE A 83 18.04 -3.33 1.22
C PHE A 83 18.38 -4.15 2.46
N TRP A 84 17.69 -5.26 2.70
CA TRP A 84 18.05 -6.19 3.79
C TRP A 84 19.46 -6.75 3.64
N VAL A 85 19.88 -7.08 2.41
CA VAL A 85 21.26 -7.51 2.12
C VAL A 85 22.25 -6.41 2.48
N VAL A 86 21.95 -5.15 2.11
CA VAL A 86 22.81 -3.98 2.43
C VAL A 86 22.91 -3.76 3.93
N ASP A 87 21.79 -3.83 4.65
CA ASP A 87 21.74 -3.64 6.10
C ASP A 87 22.54 -4.73 6.84
N LYS A 88 22.51 -5.97 6.34
CA LYS A 88 23.31 -7.05 6.93
C LYS A 88 24.80 -6.76 6.89
N VAL A 89 25.29 -6.15 5.81
CA VAL A 89 26.69 -5.73 5.68
C VAL A 89 27.00 -4.52 6.59
N ALA A 90 26.08 -3.56 6.68
CA ALA A 90 26.25 -2.37 7.53
C ALA A 90 26.21 -2.68 9.04
N SER A 91 25.44 -3.69 9.45
CA SER A 91 25.24 -4.07 10.85
C SER A 91 26.50 -4.55 11.59
N ILE A 92 27.61 -4.78 10.87
CA ILE A 92 28.93 -5.08 11.45
C ILE A 92 29.46 -3.88 12.27
N LEU A 93 28.99 -2.66 12.01
CA LEU A 93 29.58 -1.43 12.55
C LEU A 93 28.92 -0.86 13.83
N THR A 94 27.77 -1.39 14.28
CA THR A 94 27.01 -0.76 15.38
C THR A 94 26.75 -1.73 16.55
N HIS A 95 27.59 -1.68 17.57
CA HIS A 95 27.56 -2.54 18.76
C HIS A 95 27.22 -1.75 20.04
N LEU A 96 26.22 -0.85 20.01
CA LEU A 96 25.76 -0.09 21.18
C LEU A 96 24.25 -0.30 21.43
N PRO A 97 23.84 -0.72 22.64
CA PRO A 97 22.45 -1.09 22.94
C PRO A 97 21.47 0.09 22.86
N PHE A 98 21.89 1.32 23.18
CA PHE A 98 21.05 2.52 23.04
C PHE A 98 20.70 2.83 21.58
N ILE A 99 21.69 2.72 20.69
CA ILE A 99 21.51 2.91 19.25
C ILE A 99 20.55 1.87 18.68
N LYS A 100 20.58 0.64 19.21
CA LYS A 100 19.67 -0.44 18.80
C LYS A 100 18.21 -0.16 19.19
N GLY A 101 17.96 0.41 20.36
CA GLY A 101 16.62 0.81 20.79
C GLY A 101 16.02 1.90 19.90
N LEU A 102 16.81 2.96 19.65
CA LEU A 102 16.41 4.06 18.78
C LEU A 102 16.17 3.61 17.33
N ASN A 103 17.03 2.73 16.81
CA ASN A 103 16.87 2.11 15.49
C ASN A 103 15.53 1.38 15.35
N ARG A 104 15.12 0.61 16.37
CA ARG A 104 13.84 -0.08 16.37
C ARG A 104 12.66 0.88 16.48
N PHE A 105 12.76 1.88 17.35
CA PHE A 105 11.71 2.88 17.52
C PHE A 105 11.44 3.68 16.23
N PHE A 106 12.49 4.16 15.55
CA PHE A 106 12.31 4.80 14.25
C PHE A 106 11.83 3.83 13.17
N GLY A 107 12.23 2.56 13.25
CA GLY A 107 11.64 1.50 12.43
C GLY A 107 10.13 1.39 12.63
N LEU A 108 9.63 1.44 13.87
CA LEU A 108 8.19 1.42 14.17
C LEU A 108 7.48 2.60 13.51
N LEU A 109 8.00 3.83 13.68
CA LEU A 109 7.39 5.02 13.11
C LEU A 109 7.34 4.96 11.58
N LEU A 110 8.45 4.57 10.94
CA LEU A 110 8.47 4.37 9.50
C LEU A 110 7.52 3.25 9.06
N GLY A 111 7.41 2.17 9.83
CA GLY A 111 6.53 1.05 9.52
C GLY A 111 5.07 1.49 9.54
N LEU A 112 4.66 2.31 10.52
CA LEU A 112 3.32 2.88 10.55
C LEU A 112 3.04 3.73 9.31
N VAL A 113 4.00 4.59 8.91
CA VAL A 113 3.87 5.40 7.69
C VAL A 113 3.76 4.51 6.45
N GLU A 114 4.62 3.50 6.33
CA GLU A 114 4.59 2.54 5.24
C GLU A 114 3.25 1.79 5.15
N GLY A 115 2.71 1.36 6.29
CA GLY A 115 1.41 0.70 6.37
C GLY A 115 0.26 1.60 5.93
N ILE A 116 0.26 2.85 6.39
CA ILE A 116 -0.74 3.86 5.98
C ILE A 116 -0.66 4.10 4.47
N LEU A 117 0.54 4.30 3.92
CA LEU A 117 0.75 4.51 2.48
C LEU A 117 0.32 3.29 1.66
N THR A 118 0.67 2.09 2.10
CA THR A 118 0.34 0.84 1.42
C THR A 118 -1.17 0.63 1.37
N ILE A 119 -1.85 0.73 2.52
CA ILE A 119 -3.30 0.58 2.58
C ILE A 119 -4.00 1.68 1.78
N GLY A 120 -3.59 2.94 1.97
CA GLY A 120 -4.18 4.07 1.26
C GLY A 120 -4.06 3.93 -0.25
N LEU A 121 -2.93 3.43 -0.75
CA LEU A 121 -2.76 3.17 -2.17
C LEU A 121 -3.64 2.02 -2.69
N ILE A 122 -3.81 0.96 -1.90
CA ILE A 122 -4.70 -0.15 -2.25
C ILE A 122 -6.16 0.33 -2.30
N ILE A 123 -6.60 1.08 -1.28
CA ILE A 123 -7.96 1.64 -1.24
C ILE A 123 -8.16 2.63 -2.40
N TYR A 124 -7.17 3.49 -2.67
CA TYR A 124 -7.19 4.37 -3.84
C TYR A 124 -7.46 3.56 -5.11
N PHE A 125 -6.79 2.42 -5.31
CA PHE A 125 -6.98 1.57 -6.47
C PHE A 125 -8.39 0.93 -6.51
N VAL A 126 -8.88 0.45 -5.38
CA VAL A 126 -10.25 -0.12 -5.25
C VAL A 126 -11.31 0.92 -5.59
N GLU A 127 -11.12 2.19 -5.22
CA GLU A 127 -12.05 3.27 -5.58
C GLU A 127 -12.13 3.55 -7.09
N ARG A 128 -11.04 3.32 -7.84
CA ARG A 128 -10.99 3.47 -9.31
C ARG A 128 -11.46 2.22 -10.04
N PHE A 129 -11.31 1.05 -9.41
CA PHE A 129 -11.79 -0.23 -9.93
C PHE A 129 -12.70 -0.90 -8.89
N PRO A 130 -13.96 -0.43 -8.77
CA PRO A 130 -14.88 -0.94 -7.76
C PRO A 130 -15.05 -2.46 -7.85
N LEU A 131 -14.85 -3.15 -6.73
CA LEU A 131 -14.91 -4.61 -6.65
C LEU A 131 -16.35 -5.13 -6.57
N SER A 132 -17.09 -4.71 -5.55
CA SER A 132 -18.49 -5.06 -5.33
C SER A 132 -19.16 -4.02 -4.42
N SER A 133 -20.48 -3.88 -4.50
CA SER A 133 -21.24 -2.95 -3.64
C SER A 133 -20.95 -3.17 -2.17
N TRP A 134 -20.89 -4.43 -1.72
CA TRP A 134 -20.56 -4.77 -0.34
C TRP A 134 -19.18 -4.25 0.09
N VAL A 135 -18.14 -4.37 -0.75
CA VAL A 135 -16.81 -3.82 -0.42
C VAL A 135 -16.85 -2.30 -0.39
N MET A 136 -17.52 -1.69 -1.37
CA MET A 136 -17.58 -0.22 -1.49
C MET A 136 -18.34 0.43 -0.33
N GLU A 137 -19.48 -0.13 0.09
CA GLU A 137 -20.25 0.33 1.25
C GLU A 137 -19.41 0.26 2.53
N ARG A 138 -18.70 -0.86 2.72
CA ARG A 138 -17.82 -1.08 3.89
C ARG A 138 -16.65 -0.10 3.95
N LEU A 139 -16.10 0.28 2.80
CA LEU A 139 -15.06 1.32 2.72
C LEU A 139 -15.63 2.72 2.95
N ALA A 140 -16.85 3.00 2.46
CA ALA A 140 -17.52 4.28 2.65
C ALA A 140 -17.89 4.55 4.12
N ASP A 141 -18.26 3.52 4.87
CA ASP A 141 -18.57 3.64 6.31
C ASP A 141 -17.31 3.75 7.20
N SER A 142 -16.10 3.58 6.63
CA SER A 142 -14.84 3.60 7.38
C SER A 142 -14.38 5.02 7.66
N SER A 143 -14.01 5.30 8.92
CA SER A 143 -13.36 6.55 9.30
C SER A 143 -11.85 6.56 9.00
N VAL A 144 -11.24 5.37 8.92
CA VAL A 144 -9.79 5.21 8.72
C VAL A 144 -9.41 5.21 7.24
N ALA A 145 -10.25 4.62 6.38
CA ALA A 145 -10.02 4.56 4.94
C ALA A 145 -9.69 5.92 4.30
N PRO A 146 -10.51 6.98 4.45
CA PRO A 146 -10.23 8.29 3.82
C PRO A 146 -8.91 8.88 4.32
N PHE A 147 -8.60 8.76 5.61
CA PHE A 147 -7.32 9.20 6.17
C PHE A 147 -6.13 8.50 5.51
N THR A 148 -6.21 7.18 5.30
CA THR A 148 -5.12 6.45 4.64
C THR A 148 -4.95 6.88 3.18
N VAL A 149 -6.06 7.10 2.47
CA VAL A 149 -6.03 7.56 1.07
C VAL A 149 -5.42 8.95 0.98
N ASP A 150 -5.75 9.85 1.91
CA ASP A 150 -5.20 11.21 1.97
C ASP A 150 -3.70 11.22 2.15
N VAL A 151 -3.16 10.38 3.04
CA VAL A 151 -1.72 10.24 3.21
C VAL A 151 -1.09 9.61 1.96
N ALA A 152 -1.74 8.63 1.34
CA ALA A 152 -1.28 8.02 0.09
C ALA A 152 -1.32 8.96 -1.12
N ARG A 153 -1.92 10.15 -1.03
CA ARG A 153 -1.87 11.17 -2.09
C ARG A 153 -0.45 11.57 -2.46
N VAL A 154 0.51 11.44 -1.54
CA VAL A 154 1.93 11.65 -1.82
C VAL A 154 2.47 10.70 -2.89
N LEU A 155 1.83 9.54 -3.11
CA LEU A 155 2.20 8.55 -4.12
C LEU A 155 1.51 8.82 -5.48
N ILE A 156 0.43 9.60 -5.52
CA ILE A 156 -0.34 9.87 -6.75
C ILE A 156 0.55 10.43 -7.88
N PRO A 157 1.50 11.35 -7.64
CA PRO A 157 2.41 11.83 -8.68
C PRO A 157 3.21 10.72 -9.37
N LEU A 158 3.44 9.59 -8.69
CA LEU A 158 4.15 8.42 -9.25
C LEU A 158 3.25 7.59 -10.18
N LEU A 159 1.93 7.70 -10.06
CA LEU A 159 0.96 6.95 -10.87
C LEU A 159 0.86 7.54 -12.29
N PRO A 160 0.55 6.72 -13.31
CA PRO A 160 0.31 7.21 -14.67
C PRO A 160 -0.97 8.04 -14.75
N ASP A 161 -1.00 9.01 -15.68
CA ASP A 161 -2.13 9.94 -15.82
C ASP A 161 -3.44 9.25 -16.17
N ALA A 162 -3.39 8.12 -16.88
CA ALA A 162 -4.55 7.27 -17.14
C ALA A 162 -5.31 6.90 -15.85
N LEU A 163 -4.59 6.53 -14.78
CA LEU A 163 -5.19 6.20 -13.47
C LEU A 163 -5.71 7.44 -12.72
N LYS A 164 -5.12 8.61 -12.97
CA LYS A 164 -5.54 9.88 -12.33
C LYS A 164 -6.83 10.42 -12.97
N LEU A 165 -7.05 10.12 -14.25
CA LEU A 165 -8.22 10.55 -15.02
C LEU A 165 -9.46 9.68 -14.76
N LEU A 166 -9.28 8.47 -14.21
CA LEU A 166 -10.39 7.65 -13.74
C LEU A 166 -11.05 8.35 -12.56
N ARG A 167 -12.30 8.78 -12.75
CA ARG A 167 -13.12 9.40 -11.70
C ARG A 167 -13.36 8.40 -10.57
N SER A 168 -13.19 8.84 -9.33
CA SER A 168 -13.66 8.14 -8.13
C SER A 168 -15.18 8.01 -8.20
N THR A 169 -15.70 6.78 -8.10
CA THR A 169 -17.15 6.52 -8.12
C THR A 169 -17.85 7.07 -6.86
N VAL A 170 -17.09 7.41 -5.81
CA VAL A 170 -17.59 8.01 -4.57
C VAL A 170 -18.13 9.43 -4.80
N ASP A 171 -17.50 10.22 -5.66
CA ASP A 171 -17.95 11.58 -6.00
C ASP A 171 -19.25 11.59 -6.84
N TYR A 172 -19.61 10.45 -7.47
CA TYR A 172 -20.85 10.34 -8.23
C TYR A 172 -22.09 10.31 -7.32
N VAL A 173 -21.96 9.80 -6.10
CA VAL A 173 -23.06 9.76 -5.13
C VAL A 173 -23.28 11.14 -4.48
N GLU A 174 -22.21 11.89 -4.23
CA GLU A 174 -22.31 13.27 -3.71
C GLU A 174 -22.73 14.28 -4.80
N GLY A 175 -22.32 14.07 -6.06
CA GLY A 175 -22.68 14.93 -7.19
C GLY A 175 -24.09 14.75 -7.75
N ALA A 176 -24.87 13.77 -7.27
CA ALA A 176 -26.28 13.57 -7.64
C ALA A 176 -27.26 14.28 -6.69
N VAL A 177 -26.77 15.00 -5.67
CA VAL A 177 -27.58 15.68 -4.65
C VAL A 177 -27.43 17.23 -4.69
N LEU A 178 -26.98 17.79 -5.82
CA LEU A 178 -27.10 19.24 -6.10
C LEU A 178 -27.68 19.49 -7.50
#